data_AF-A0A399XQX6-F1
#
_entry.id   AF-A0A399XQX6-F1
#
_cell.length_a   1.000
_cell.length_b   1.000
_cell.length_c   1.000
_cell.angle_alpha   90.00
_cell.angle_beta   90.00
_cell.angle_gamma   90.00
#
_symmetry.space_group_name_H-M   'P 1'
#
loop_
_entity.id
_entity.type
_entity.pdbx_description
1 polymer ?
#
loop_
_entity_poly.entity_id
_entity_poly.type
_entity_poly.pdbx_seq_one_letter_code
_entity_poly.pdbx_strand_id
1 'polypeptide(L)'
;MVAVDRDDLARRMADMVEDRTMVVPFVESYRDNLHAVVRTILLDFGRQDLLDDPDEVNGLVWDVALVIQERSHSWSSSGGALPWYWAARAIRSEVARLIGHAQAPLDIDSIEAARPALADAAAEADLDELALQYPVLGLLQEAIGMVASPRHAELHIEYQLQKCNGDPSPAQTVATMFATTPANVRQIDCRIRRRLRQLIYSDDRFAGLRGLEWFVLDQRQRSEPQPALS
;
A
#
# COMPACT_ATOMS: atom_id res chain seq x y z
N MET A 1 -12.42 2.66 -12.26
CA MET A 1 -12.41 1.94 -10.97
C MET A 1 -13.86 1.72 -10.57
N VAL A 2 -14.31 0.45 -10.48
CA VAL A 2 -15.70 0.12 -10.14
C VAL A 2 -15.98 0.56 -8.70
N ALA A 3 -17.14 1.17 -8.46
CA ALA A 3 -17.57 1.54 -7.11
C ALA A 3 -17.72 0.27 -6.27
N VAL A 4 -16.95 0.17 -5.18
CA VAL A 4 -16.96 -1.00 -4.30
C VAL A 4 -18.06 -0.84 -3.28
N ASP A 5 -19.04 -1.75 -3.31
CA ASP A 5 -20.04 -1.88 -2.24
C ASP A 5 -19.35 -2.44 -0.99
N ARG A 6 -19.21 -1.59 0.03
CA ARG A 6 -18.51 -1.91 1.27
C ARG A 6 -19.24 -2.95 2.12
N ASP A 7 -20.57 -2.96 2.08
CA ASP A 7 -21.37 -3.89 2.87
C ASP A 7 -21.36 -5.28 2.24
N ASP A 8 -21.43 -5.36 0.91
CA ASP A 8 -21.22 -6.62 0.19
C ASP A 8 -19.80 -7.18 0.39
N LEU A 9 -18.78 -6.31 0.32
CA LEU A 9 -17.41 -6.70 0.56
C LEU A 9 -17.21 -7.25 1.97
N ALA A 10 -17.79 -6.59 2.98
CA ALA A 10 -17.70 -7.04 4.36
C ALA A 10 -18.38 -8.40 4.57
N ARG A 11 -19.55 -8.62 3.97
CA ARG A 11 -20.24 -9.91 4.02
C ARG A 11 -19.39 -11.02 3.41
N ARG A 12 -18.90 -10.84 2.18
CA ARG A 12 -18.08 -11.86 1.49
C ARG A 12 -16.76 -12.15 2.21
N MET A 13 -16.15 -11.14 2.82
CA MET A 13 -14.97 -11.34 3.66
C MET A 13 -15.30 -12.18 4.89
N ALA A 14 -16.46 -11.99 5.53
CA ALA A 14 -16.90 -12.83 6.64
C ALA A 14 -17.23 -14.25 6.17
N ASP A 15 -17.90 -14.41 5.04
CA ASP A 15 -18.20 -15.73 4.44
C ASP A 15 -16.91 -16.52 4.17
N MET A 16 -15.83 -15.85 3.70
CA MET A 16 -14.51 -16.48 3.50
C MET A 16 -13.81 -16.91 4.80
N VAL A 17 -14.16 -16.32 5.95
CA VAL A 17 -13.64 -16.79 7.25
C VAL A 17 -14.28 -18.13 7.60
N GLU A 18 -15.57 -18.29 7.31
CA GLU A 18 -16.34 -19.48 7.65
C GLU A 18 -16.14 -20.63 6.64
N ASP A 19 -16.10 -20.30 5.34
CA ASP A 19 -16.01 -21.28 4.26
C ASP A 19 -14.97 -20.88 3.21
N ARG A 20 -13.95 -21.73 3.05
CA ARG A 20 -12.87 -21.51 2.08
C ARG A 20 -13.34 -21.56 0.62
N THR A 21 -14.48 -22.16 0.33
CA THR A 21 -15.03 -22.17 -1.03
C THR A 21 -15.56 -20.80 -1.46
N MET A 22 -15.81 -19.89 -0.50
CA MET A 22 -16.31 -18.54 -0.73
C MET A 22 -15.30 -17.60 -1.41
N VAL A 23 -14.06 -18.06 -1.64
CA VAL A 23 -13.11 -17.35 -2.51
C VAL A 23 -13.64 -17.22 -3.93
N VAL A 24 -14.36 -18.22 -4.45
CA VAL A 24 -14.91 -18.22 -5.81
C VAL A 24 -15.89 -17.06 -6.03
N PRO A 25 -16.98 -16.95 -5.25
CA PRO A 25 -17.91 -15.83 -5.39
C PRO A 25 -17.27 -14.47 -5.04
N PHE A 26 -16.24 -14.44 -4.19
CA PHE A 26 -15.44 -13.23 -3.95
C PHE A 26 -14.68 -12.78 -5.20
N VAL A 27 -13.97 -13.69 -5.87
CA VAL A 27 -13.27 -13.39 -7.14
C VAL A 27 -14.24 -12.97 -8.21
N GLU A 28 -15.37 -13.65 -8.37
CA GLU A 28 -16.38 -13.27 -9.38
C GLU A 28 -16.89 -11.83 -9.19
N SER A 29 -17.02 -11.38 -7.94
CA SER A 29 -17.57 -10.07 -7.60
C SER A 29 -16.53 -8.95 -7.66
N TYR A 30 -15.26 -9.25 -7.36
CA TYR A 30 -14.18 -8.26 -7.25
C TYR A 30 -13.03 -8.49 -8.23
N ARG A 31 -13.26 -9.28 -9.30
CA ARG A 31 -12.25 -9.63 -10.31
C ARG A 31 -11.51 -8.41 -10.81
N ASP A 32 -12.22 -7.38 -11.23
CA ASP A 32 -11.62 -6.17 -11.82
C ASP A 32 -10.70 -5.43 -10.84
N ASN A 33 -11.06 -5.41 -9.55
CA ASN A 33 -10.24 -4.81 -8.51
C ASN A 33 -8.97 -5.62 -8.27
N LEU A 34 -9.08 -6.95 -8.17
CA LEU A 34 -7.93 -7.83 -8.02
C LEU A 34 -7.01 -7.78 -9.24
N HIS A 35 -7.60 -7.71 -10.44
CA HIS A 35 -6.87 -7.59 -11.69
C HIS A 35 -6.08 -6.28 -11.76
N ALA A 36 -6.67 -5.16 -11.31
CA ALA A 36 -5.96 -3.89 -11.21
C ALA A 36 -4.77 -3.96 -10.23
N VAL A 37 -4.93 -4.65 -9.10
CA VAL A 37 -3.86 -4.87 -8.12
C VAL A 37 -2.73 -5.71 -8.70
N VAL A 38 -3.04 -6.86 -9.32
CA VAL A 38 -2.06 -7.73 -9.98
C VAL A 38 -1.31 -6.97 -11.07
N ARG A 39 -2.02 -6.23 -11.93
CA ARG A 39 -1.39 -5.44 -12.99
C ARG A 39 -0.43 -4.40 -12.45
N THR A 40 -0.81 -3.69 -11.39
CA THR A 40 0.06 -2.70 -10.73
C THR A 40 1.33 -3.35 -10.21
N ILE A 41 1.20 -4.51 -9.55
CA ILE A 41 2.34 -5.23 -8.99
C ILE A 41 3.27 -5.75 -10.10
N LEU A 42 2.73 -6.28 -11.19
CA LEU A 42 3.54 -6.76 -12.33
C LEU A 42 4.27 -5.61 -13.03
N LEU A 43 3.62 -4.45 -13.18
CA LEU A 43 4.27 -3.23 -13.70
C LEU A 43 5.44 -2.81 -12.80
N ASP A 44 5.24 -2.80 -11.48
CA ASP A 44 6.31 -2.45 -10.53
C ASP A 44 7.50 -3.43 -10.58
N PHE A 45 7.23 -4.70 -10.91
CA PHE A 45 8.27 -5.72 -11.11
C PHE A 45 8.84 -5.75 -12.54
N GLY A 46 8.36 -4.89 -13.44
CA GLY A 46 8.80 -4.83 -14.83
C GLY A 46 8.44 -6.07 -15.66
N ARG A 47 7.42 -6.84 -15.25
CA ARG A 47 6.99 -8.09 -15.91
C ARG A 47 5.95 -7.83 -16.99
N GLN A 48 6.35 -7.07 -18.01
CA GLN A 48 5.49 -6.79 -19.16
C GLN A 48 5.12 -8.08 -19.91
N ASP A 49 6.02 -9.06 -19.94
CA ASP A 49 5.79 -10.40 -20.50
C ASP A 49 4.57 -11.09 -19.91
N LEU A 50 4.37 -10.99 -18.58
CA LEU A 50 3.21 -11.58 -17.90
C LEU A 50 1.96 -10.72 -18.06
N LEU A 51 2.11 -9.39 -18.17
CA LEU A 51 0.97 -8.48 -18.40
C LEU A 51 0.31 -8.70 -19.75
N ASP A 52 1.09 -9.17 -20.73
CA ASP A 52 0.63 -9.46 -22.08
C ASP A 52 -0.01 -10.86 -22.19
N ASP A 53 0.08 -11.68 -21.13
CA ASP A 53 -0.54 -13.00 -21.01
C ASP A 53 -1.79 -12.95 -20.10
N PRO A 54 -3.02 -12.97 -20.66
CA PRO A 54 -4.25 -12.91 -19.87
C PRO A 54 -4.45 -14.11 -18.95
N ASP A 55 -3.93 -15.30 -19.30
CA ASP A 55 -4.12 -16.51 -18.50
C ASP A 55 -3.22 -16.48 -17.26
N GLU A 56 -1.98 -15.99 -17.40
CA GLU A 56 -1.07 -15.75 -16.27
C GLU A 56 -1.64 -14.69 -15.31
N VAL A 57 -2.13 -13.57 -15.84
CA VAL A 57 -2.76 -12.53 -15.00
C VAL A 57 -4.00 -13.09 -14.28
N ASN A 58 -4.82 -13.90 -14.95
CA ASN A 58 -5.97 -14.54 -14.34
C ASN A 58 -5.57 -15.55 -13.26
N GLY A 59 -4.49 -16.32 -13.45
CA GLY A 59 -3.92 -17.21 -12.44
C GLY A 59 -3.51 -16.44 -11.19
N LEU A 60 -2.73 -15.37 -11.36
CA LEU A 60 -2.30 -14.52 -10.26
C LEU A 60 -3.45 -13.86 -9.50
N VAL A 61 -4.56 -13.52 -10.18
CA VAL A 61 -5.78 -13.02 -9.49
C VAL A 61 -6.32 -14.04 -8.50
N TRP A 62 -6.32 -15.33 -8.86
CA TRP A 62 -6.72 -16.40 -7.95
C TRP A 62 -5.76 -16.54 -6.77
N ASP A 63 -4.45 -16.50 -7.02
CA ASP A 63 -3.44 -16.56 -5.95
C ASP A 63 -3.58 -15.39 -4.97
N VAL A 64 -3.80 -14.18 -5.49
CA VAL A 64 -4.07 -12.99 -4.68
C VAL A 64 -5.34 -13.17 -3.82
N ALA A 65 -6.41 -13.72 -4.39
CA ALA A 65 -7.64 -13.98 -3.65
C ALA A 65 -7.44 -15.01 -2.54
N LEU A 66 -6.65 -16.06 -2.77
CA LEU A 66 -6.29 -17.05 -1.76
C LEU A 66 -5.49 -16.42 -0.61
N VAL A 67 -4.52 -15.55 -0.91
CA VAL A 67 -3.78 -14.80 0.12
C VAL A 67 -4.71 -13.95 0.99
N ILE A 68 -5.71 -13.29 0.37
CA ILE A 68 -6.72 -12.52 1.09
C ILE A 68 -7.55 -13.43 1.99
N GLN A 69 -8.01 -14.57 1.46
CA GLN A 69 -8.81 -15.54 2.21
C GLN A 69 -8.06 -16.08 3.43
N GLU A 70 -6.80 -16.49 3.29
CA GLU A 70 -6.00 -17.03 4.40
C GLU A 70 -5.92 -16.07 5.59
N ARG A 71 -6.01 -14.76 5.30
CA ARG A 71 -5.85 -13.69 6.27
C ARG A 71 -7.18 -13.07 6.68
N SER A 72 -8.28 -13.44 6.03
CA SER A 72 -9.63 -12.85 6.21
C SER A 72 -10.04 -12.64 7.66
N HIS A 73 -9.72 -13.57 8.55
CA HIS A 73 -10.00 -13.51 10.00
C HIS A 73 -9.43 -12.29 10.73
N SER A 74 -8.38 -11.67 10.19
CA SER A 74 -7.68 -10.53 10.80
C SER A 74 -8.01 -9.19 10.12
N TRP A 75 -8.73 -9.24 9.00
CA TRP A 75 -9.29 -8.07 8.35
C TRP A 75 -10.49 -7.55 9.13
N SER A 76 -10.69 -6.23 9.10
CA SER A 76 -11.77 -5.58 9.84
C SER A 76 -12.53 -4.63 8.94
N SER A 77 -13.85 -4.83 8.87
CA SER A 77 -14.77 -4.01 8.09
C SER A 77 -14.85 -2.56 8.57
N SER A 78 -14.50 -2.28 9.84
CA SER A 78 -14.45 -0.92 10.40
C SER A 78 -13.12 -0.19 10.19
N GLY A 79 -12.10 -0.88 9.65
CA GLY A 79 -10.72 -0.38 9.51
C GLY A 79 -10.44 0.53 8.31
N GLY A 80 -11.43 0.81 7.46
CA GLY A 80 -11.33 1.74 6.32
C GLY A 80 -10.60 1.21 5.08
N ALA A 81 -9.62 0.32 5.23
CA ALA A 81 -8.87 -0.27 4.11
C ALA A 81 -9.62 -1.43 3.42
N LEU A 82 -9.57 -1.47 2.08
CA LEU A 82 -10.09 -2.60 1.29
C LEU A 82 -9.18 -3.83 1.46
N PRO A 83 -9.70 -5.06 1.32
CA PRO A 83 -8.94 -6.29 1.60
C PRO A 83 -7.62 -6.39 0.84
N TRP A 84 -7.60 -6.01 -0.45
CA TRP A 84 -6.38 -6.05 -1.27
C TRP A 84 -5.35 -4.97 -0.93
N TYR A 85 -5.77 -3.83 -0.36
CA TYR A 85 -4.83 -2.81 0.14
C TYR A 85 -4.32 -3.18 1.53
N TRP A 86 -5.19 -3.69 2.38
CA TRP A 86 -4.83 -4.19 3.70
C TRP A 86 -3.85 -5.37 3.62
N ALA A 87 -4.06 -6.30 2.67
CA ALA A 87 -3.20 -7.45 2.45
C ALA A 87 -2.03 -7.18 1.47
N ALA A 88 -1.81 -5.93 1.04
CA ALA A 88 -0.91 -5.59 -0.06
C ALA A 88 0.51 -6.18 0.09
N ARG A 89 1.08 -6.14 1.31
CA ARG A 89 2.40 -6.73 1.59
C ARG A 89 2.44 -8.23 1.34
N ALA A 90 1.42 -8.96 1.81
CA ALA A 90 1.35 -10.40 1.66
C ALA A 90 1.13 -10.78 0.20
N ILE A 91 0.23 -10.07 -0.47
CA ILE A 91 -0.05 -10.22 -1.90
C ILE A 91 1.23 -9.99 -2.71
N ARG A 92 1.94 -8.88 -2.48
CA ARG A 92 3.18 -8.55 -3.21
C ARG A 92 4.27 -9.60 -2.99
N SER A 93 4.42 -10.10 -1.77
CA SER A 93 5.36 -11.18 -1.45
C SER A 93 5.02 -12.47 -2.18
N GLU A 94 3.74 -12.82 -2.26
CA GLU A 94 3.30 -14.05 -2.93
C GLU A 94 3.43 -13.93 -4.44
N VAL A 95 3.03 -12.80 -5.03
CA VAL A 95 3.20 -12.54 -6.46
C VAL A 95 4.69 -12.57 -6.83
N ALA A 96 5.57 -11.93 -6.03
CA ALA A 96 7.02 -11.99 -6.27
C ALA A 96 7.57 -13.43 -6.21
N ARG A 97 7.03 -14.27 -5.32
CA ARG A 97 7.39 -15.68 -5.21
C ARG A 97 6.94 -16.49 -6.42
N LEU A 98 5.74 -16.22 -6.94
CA LEU A 98 5.13 -16.95 -8.05
C LEU A 98 5.75 -16.60 -9.40
N ILE A 99 5.96 -15.30 -9.67
CA ILE A 99 6.50 -14.85 -10.95
C ILE A 99 7.99 -15.17 -11.11
N GLY A 100 8.71 -15.36 -10.00
CA GLY A 100 10.16 -15.59 -10.00
C GLY A 100 10.95 -14.41 -10.56
N HIS A 101 12.23 -14.64 -10.90
CA HIS A 101 13.07 -13.62 -11.53
C HIS A 101 12.73 -13.47 -13.01
N ALA A 102 12.53 -12.23 -13.47
CA ALA A 102 12.35 -11.93 -14.89
C ALA A 102 13.45 -12.59 -15.73
N GLN A 103 13.07 -13.42 -16.70
CA GLN A 103 13.99 -14.03 -17.65
C GLN A 103 13.76 -13.36 -19.00
N ALA A 104 14.60 -12.41 -19.37
CA ALA A 104 14.63 -11.87 -20.72
C ALA A 104 15.64 -12.67 -21.55
N PRO A 105 15.34 -13.01 -22.82
CA PRO A 105 16.35 -13.51 -23.74
C PRO A 105 17.52 -12.51 -23.80
N LEU A 106 18.73 -13.00 -23.51
CA LEU A 106 19.92 -12.17 -23.58
C LEU A 106 20.28 -11.94 -25.05
N ASP A 107 19.90 -10.78 -25.59
CA ASP A 107 20.44 -10.28 -26.85
C ASP A 107 21.70 -9.46 -26.57
N ILE A 108 22.86 -10.09 -26.76
CA ILE A 108 24.18 -9.51 -26.50
C ILE A 108 24.40 -8.24 -27.34
N ASP A 109 23.87 -8.21 -28.57
CA ASP A 109 24.01 -7.06 -29.47
C ASP A 109 23.17 -5.87 -28.99
N SER A 110 22.02 -6.12 -28.35
CA SER A 110 21.20 -5.07 -27.72
C SER A 110 21.86 -4.47 -26.47
N ILE A 111 22.63 -5.26 -25.72
CA ILE A 111 23.30 -4.84 -24.49
C ILE A 111 24.46 -3.88 -24.81
N GLU A 112 25.22 -4.17 -25.87
CA GLU A 112 26.30 -3.27 -26.31
C GLU A 112 25.77 -1.97 -26.93
N ALA A 113 24.59 -2.00 -27.55
CA ALA A 113 23.91 -0.81 -28.08
C ALA A 113 23.14 -0.02 -27.01
N ALA A 114 22.80 -0.65 -25.88
CA ALA A 114 22.09 -0.01 -24.78
C ALA A 114 23.02 0.96 -24.03
N ARG A 115 22.94 2.25 -24.39
CA ARG A 115 23.31 3.31 -23.45
C ARG A 115 22.50 3.07 -22.17
N PRO A 116 23.10 3.12 -20.96
CA PRO A 116 22.31 3.01 -19.74
C PRO A 116 21.22 4.07 -19.83
N ALA A 117 19.98 3.61 -19.98
CA ALA A 117 18.85 4.42 -19.62
C ALA A 117 19.04 4.62 -18.13
N LEU A 118 19.64 5.75 -17.73
CA LEU A 118 19.23 6.39 -16.50
C LEU A 118 17.71 6.31 -16.56
N ALA A 119 17.13 5.52 -15.65
CA ALA A 119 15.69 5.34 -15.53
C ALA A 119 15.06 6.70 -15.80
N ASP A 120 14.50 6.84 -16.99
CA ASP A 120 13.80 8.06 -17.36
C ASP A 120 12.71 8.11 -16.31
N ALA A 121 12.80 9.15 -15.48
CA ALA A 121 12.28 9.17 -14.12
C ALA A 121 10.94 8.46 -14.08
N ALA A 122 10.79 7.46 -13.19
CA ALA A 122 9.48 7.23 -12.61
C ALA A 122 9.02 8.63 -12.21
N ALA A 123 8.11 9.22 -13.01
CA ALA A 123 7.77 10.62 -12.87
C ALA A 123 7.40 10.76 -11.41
N GLU A 124 8.26 11.45 -10.67
CA GLU A 124 8.18 11.56 -9.23
C GLU A 124 6.82 12.22 -9.02
N ALA A 125 5.82 11.40 -8.70
CA ALA A 125 4.44 11.75 -8.99
C ALA A 125 4.16 13.04 -8.24
N ASP A 126 3.97 14.13 -8.99
CA ASP A 126 3.87 15.45 -8.39
C ASP A 126 2.63 15.44 -7.51
N LEU A 127 2.88 15.49 -6.20
CA LEU A 127 1.84 15.37 -5.21
C LEU A 127 0.83 16.52 -5.37
N ASP A 128 1.26 17.66 -5.91
CA ASP A 128 0.41 18.82 -6.20
C ASP A 128 -0.48 18.57 -7.42
N GLU A 129 0.02 17.87 -8.45
CA GLU A 129 -0.79 17.44 -9.60
C GLU A 129 -1.82 16.39 -9.19
N LEU A 130 -1.43 15.44 -8.34
CA LEU A 130 -2.35 14.44 -7.78
C LEU A 130 -3.41 15.06 -6.87
N ALA A 131 -3.09 16.12 -6.14
CA ALA A 131 -4.04 16.85 -5.30
C ALA A 131 -5.17 17.52 -6.11
N LEU A 132 -4.90 17.91 -7.37
CA LEU A 132 -5.92 18.42 -8.29
C LEU A 132 -6.93 17.34 -8.70
N GLN A 133 -6.47 16.09 -8.83
CA GLN A 133 -7.32 14.95 -9.23
C GLN A 133 -8.03 14.29 -8.04
N TYR A 134 -7.40 14.29 -6.87
CA TYR A 134 -7.91 13.66 -5.66
C TYR A 134 -7.95 14.68 -4.52
N PRO A 135 -9.10 15.33 -4.26
CA PRO A 135 -9.23 16.39 -3.25
C PRO A 135 -8.80 15.97 -1.84
N VAL A 136 -8.88 14.67 -1.53
CA VAL A 136 -8.40 14.12 -0.25
C VAL A 136 -6.89 14.25 -0.08
N LEU A 137 -6.11 14.20 -1.17
CA LEU A 137 -4.66 14.39 -1.14
C LEU A 137 -4.30 15.86 -0.89
N GLY A 138 -5.06 16.81 -1.45
CA GLY A 138 -4.89 18.24 -1.15
C GLY A 138 -5.17 18.56 0.32
N LEU A 139 -6.24 17.99 0.90
CA LEU A 139 -6.53 18.12 2.34
C LEU A 139 -5.42 17.52 3.21
N LEU A 140 -4.85 16.40 2.78
CA LEU A 140 -3.75 15.73 3.48
C LEU A 140 -2.46 16.57 3.43
N GLN A 141 -2.11 17.13 2.26
CA GLN A 141 -0.99 18.06 2.11
C GLN A 141 -1.13 19.28 3.01
N GLU A 142 -2.30 19.92 3.02
CA GLU A 142 -2.58 21.07 3.88
C GLU A 142 -2.40 20.68 5.36
N ALA A 143 -3.00 19.57 5.78
CA ALA A 143 -2.89 19.10 7.16
C ALA A 143 -1.44 18.81 7.58
N ILE A 144 -0.65 18.18 6.72
CA ILE A 144 0.78 17.89 6.97
C ILE A 144 1.57 19.21 7.06
N GLY A 145 1.35 20.13 6.12
CA GLY A 145 2.00 21.44 6.09
C GLY A 145 1.70 22.30 7.32
N MET A 146 0.54 22.12 7.95
CA MET A 146 0.20 22.81 9.20
C MET A 146 0.95 22.28 10.43
N VAL A 147 1.43 21.04 10.43
CA VAL A 147 1.98 20.38 11.63
C VAL A 147 3.47 20.04 11.56
N ALA A 148 4.05 20.10 10.37
CA ALA A 148 5.43 19.73 10.07
C ALA A 148 6.13 20.81 9.24
N SER A 149 7.45 20.91 9.39
CA SER A 149 8.27 21.66 8.42
C SER A 149 8.30 20.91 7.08
N PRO A 150 8.58 21.60 5.96
CA PRO A 150 8.64 20.95 4.63
C PRO A 150 9.52 19.70 4.60
N ARG A 151 10.73 19.80 5.17
CA ARG A 151 11.67 18.66 5.24
C ARG A 151 11.15 17.49 6.10
N HIS A 152 10.38 17.76 7.15
CA HIS A 152 9.80 16.70 7.98
C HIS A 152 8.53 16.11 7.35
N ALA A 153 7.78 16.91 6.59
CA ALA A 153 6.65 16.43 5.79
C ALA A 153 7.12 15.43 4.73
N GLU A 154 8.15 15.80 3.97
CA GLU A 154 8.77 14.96 2.94
C GLU A 154 9.30 13.64 3.54
N LEU A 155 10.04 13.72 4.64
CA LEU A 155 10.53 12.54 5.37
C LEU A 155 9.39 11.64 5.84
N HIS A 156 8.30 12.22 6.35
CA HIS A 156 7.14 11.46 6.81
C HIS A 156 6.45 10.72 5.66
N ILE A 157 6.23 11.40 4.53
CA ILE A 157 5.62 10.81 3.33
C ILE A 157 6.49 9.66 2.82
N GLU A 158 7.80 9.89 2.66
CA GLU A 158 8.74 8.87 2.20
C GLU A 158 8.77 7.66 3.15
N TYR A 159 8.75 7.90 4.47
CA TYR A 159 8.70 6.82 5.45
C TYR A 159 7.41 6.00 5.39
N GLN A 160 6.26 6.63 5.12
CA GLN A 160 5.02 5.88 4.90
C GLN A 160 5.05 5.12 3.57
N LEU A 161 5.61 5.71 2.51
CA LEU A 161 5.76 5.08 1.21
C LEU A 161 6.61 3.81 1.30
N GLN A 162 7.77 3.87 1.95
CA GLN A 162 8.64 2.69 2.15
C GLN A 162 7.95 1.57 2.96
N LYS A 163 7.13 1.93 3.95
CA LYS A 163 6.32 0.95 4.70
C LYS A 163 5.25 0.30 3.84
N CYS A 164 4.56 1.09 3.00
CA CYS A 164 3.55 0.60 2.06
C CYS A 164 4.18 -0.30 0.99
N ASN A 165 5.38 0.05 0.51
CA ASN A 165 6.14 -0.73 -0.47
C ASN A 165 6.74 -2.02 0.11
N GLY A 166 6.60 -2.24 1.41
CA GLY A 166 7.01 -3.48 2.06
C GLY A 166 8.50 -3.56 2.38
N ASP A 167 9.23 -2.45 2.34
CA ASP A 167 10.64 -2.38 2.75
C ASP A 167 10.81 -3.04 4.14
N PRO A 168 11.70 -4.05 4.29
CA PRO A 168 11.94 -4.71 5.57
C PRO A 168 12.61 -3.80 6.60
N SER A 169 13.20 -2.67 6.20
CA SER A 169 13.85 -1.69 7.07
C SER A 169 13.58 -0.24 6.66
N PRO A 170 12.32 0.22 6.65
CA PRO A 170 11.93 1.55 6.13
C PRO A 170 12.67 2.71 6.81
N ALA A 171 12.90 2.61 8.12
CA ALA A 171 13.59 3.66 8.85
C ALA A 171 15.08 3.75 8.49
N GLN A 172 15.69 2.64 8.05
CA GLN A 172 17.08 2.60 7.62
C GLN A 172 17.24 3.22 6.23
N THR A 173 16.32 2.88 5.32
CA THR A 173 16.25 3.43 3.96
C THR A 173 16.06 4.94 4.00
N VAL A 174 15.03 5.41 4.72
CA VAL A 174 14.75 6.85 4.85
C VAL A 174 15.85 7.59 5.61
N ALA A 175 16.47 6.98 6.62
CA ALA A 175 17.60 7.59 7.32
C ALA A 175 18.76 7.90 6.37
N THR A 176 19.04 6.99 5.44
CA THR A 176 20.05 7.17 4.40
C THR A 176 19.68 8.33 3.47
N MET A 177 18.45 8.37 2.98
CA MET A 177 17.96 9.42 2.06
C MET A 177 18.01 10.82 2.66
N PHE A 178 17.63 10.97 3.94
CA PHE A 178 17.53 12.28 4.60
C PHE A 178 18.77 12.65 5.41
N ALA A 179 19.84 11.86 5.35
CA ALA A 179 21.07 12.00 6.12
C ALA A 179 20.80 12.17 7.63
N THR A 180 20.01 11.24 8.19
CA THR A 180 19.58 11.25 9.59
C THR A 180 19.70 9.86 10.21
N THR A 181 19.25 9.67 11.45
CA THR A 181 19.26 8.35 12.10
C THR A 181 17.89 7.67 12.01
N PRO A 182 17.83 6.32 11.95
CA PRO A 182 16.56 5.59 11.92
C PRO A 182 15.67 5.88 13.15
N ALA A 183 16.29 6.11 14.30
CA ALA A 183 15.58 6.51 15.52
C ALA A 183 14.91 7.88 15.36
N ASN A 184 15.61 8.84 14.75
CA ASN A 184 15.06 10.17 14.48
C ASN A 184 13.93 10.11 13.43
N VAL A 185 14.05 9.27 12.39
CA VAL A 185 12.97 9.04 11.42
C VAL A 185 11.68 8.59 12.12
N ARG A 186 11.78 7.55 12.95
CA ARG A 186 10.62 7.03 13.72
C ARG A 186 10.06 8.09 14.66
N GLN A 187 10.91 8.90 15.28
CA GLN A 187 10.48 9.94 16.20
C GLN A 187 9.74 11.08 15.47
N ILE A 188 10.25 11.52 14.33
CA ILE A 188 9.61 12.54 13.47
C ILE A 188 8.25 12.03 13.00
N ASP A 189 8.19 10.80 12.47
CA ASP A 189 6.94 10.17 12.05
C ASP A 189 5.90 10.13 13.18
N CYS A 190 6.29 9.61 14.36
CA CYS A 190 5.41 9.55 15.53
C CYS A 190 4.88 10.93 15.95
N ARG A 191 5.73 11.97 15.91
CA ARG A 191 5.33 13.34 16.25
C ARG A 191 4.33 13.90 15.25
N ILE A 192 4.57 13.70 13.95
CA ILE A 192 3.69 14.16 12.89
C ILE A 192 2.34 13.44 12.97
N ARG A 193 2.32 12.11 13.03
CA ARG A 193 1.07 11.33 13.16
C ARG A 193 0.24 11.77 14.38
N ARG A 194 0.89 12.05 15.51
CA ARG A 194 0.20 12.56 16.71
C ARG A 194 -0.43 13.93 16.48
N ARG A 195 0.30 14.87 15.87
CA ARG A 195 -0.19 16.23 15.60
C ARG A 195 -1.28 16.23 14.53
N LEU A 196 -1.13 15.45 13.46
CA LEU A 196 -2.16 15.24 12.44
C LEU A 196 -3.45 14.73 13.05
N ARG A 197 -3.36 13.69 13.90
CA ARG A 197 -4.53 13.19 14.61
C ARG A 197 -5.18 14.30 15.43
N GLN A 198 -4.41 15.04 16.22
CA GLN A 198 -4.97 16.14 17.01
C GLN A 198 -5.67 17.18 16.12
N LEU A 199 -5.09 17.56 14.99
CA LEU A 199 -5.67 18.49 14.03
C LEU A 199 -6.97 17.95 13.42
N ILE A 200 -6.97 16.71 12.92
CA ILE A 200 -8.11 16.05 12.26
C ILE A 200 -9.34 15.92 13.18
N TYR A 201 -9.12 15.75 14.49
CA TYR A 201 -10.19 15.65 15.49
C TYR A 201 -10.57 16.99 16.13
N SER A 202 -9.78 18.05 15.95
CA SER A 202 -10.09 19.38 16.50
C SER A 202 -10.66 20.35 15.46
N ASP A 203 -10.41 20.11 14.17
CA ASP A 203 -10.82 20.98 13.08
C ASP A 203 -11.61 20.17 12.04
N ASP A 204 -12.90 20.51 11.90
CA ASP A 204 -13.83 19.79 11.03
C ASP A 204 -13.51 19.95 9.53
N ARG A 205 -12.66 20.92 9.14
CA ARG A 205 -12.16 21.03 7.76
C ARG A 205 -11.43 19.75 7.31
N PHE A 206 -10.81 19.05 8.25
CA PHE A 206 -10.06 17.82 7.99
C PHE A 206 -10.85 16.55 8.30
N ALA A 207 -12.16 16.64 8.55
CA ALA A 207 -12.98 15.48 8.89
C ALA A 207 -12.93 14.37 7.82
N GLY A 208 -12.76 14.75 6.54
CA GLY A 208 -12.60 13.81 5.42
C GLY A 208 -11.36 12.91 5.51
N LEU A 209 -10.35 13.27 6.32
CA LEU A 209 -9.13 12.48 6.51
C LEU A 209 -9.29 11.38 7.59
N ARG A 210 -10.37 11.39 8.37
CA ARG A 210 -10.57 10.44 9.50
C ARG A 210 -10.63 8.97 9.05
N GLY A 211 -10.96 8.70 7.79
CA GLY A 211 -11.05 7.36 7.21
C GLY A 211 -9.75 6.80 6.61
N LEU A 212 -8.65 7.57 6.61
CA LEU A 212 -7.37 7.11 6.06
C LEU A 212 -6.64 6.17 7.03
N GLU A 213 -6.14 5.06 6.50
CA GLU A 213 -5.53 3.96 7.24
C GLU A 213 -4.32 4.40 8.10
N TRP A 214 -3.58 5.42 7.65
CA TRP A 214 -2.46 6.04 8.38
C TRP A 214 -2.84 6.51 9.80
N PHE A 215 -4.13 6.86 9.99
CA PHE A 215 -4.66 7.36 11.26
C PHE A 215 -5.46 6.32 12.06
N VAL A 216 -5.79 5.18 11.45
CA VAL A 216 -6.59 4.10 12.06
C VAL A 216 -5.69 3.02 12.67
N LEU A 217 -4.59 2.64 12.02
CA LEU A 217 -3.72 1.53 12.47
C LEU A 217 -2.99 1.77 13.81
N ASP A 218 -2.83 3.02 14.24
CA ASP A 218 -2.17 3.38 15.50
C ASP A 218 -3.05 3.13 16.75
N GLN A 219 -4.33 2.76 16.57
CA GLN A 219 -5.21 2.37 17.68
C GLN A 219 -4.98 0.93 18.17
N ARG A 220 -4.62 -0.01 17.28
CA ARG A 220 -4.40 -1.42 17.69
C ARG A 220 -3.12 -1.61 18.51
N GLN A 221 -2.09 -0.79 18.28
CA GLN A 221 -0.82 -0.88 19.01
C GLN A 221 -0.88 -0.29 20.44
N ARG A 222 -1.94 0.45 20.79
CA ARG A 222 -2.12 1.02 22.15
C ARG A 222 -3.10 0.24 23.02
N SER A 223 -3.83 -0.71 22.45
CA SER A 223 -4.85 -1.51 23.15
C SER A 223 -4.39 -2.92 23.53
N GLU A 224 -3.15 -3.31 23.21
CA GLU A 224 -2.54 -4.50 23.79
C GLU A 224 -2.16 -4.23 25.26
N PRO A 225 -2.76 -4.93 26.25
CA PRO A 225 -2.29 -4.87 27.61
C PRO A 225 -0.89 -5.49 27.67
N GLN A 226 0.07 -4.72 28.16
CA GLN A 226 1.42 -5.17 28.43
C GLN A 226 1.35 -6.35 29.43
N PRO A 227 1.86 -7.56 29.10
CA PRO A 227 1.80 -8.67 30.03
C PRO A 227 2.61 -8.32 31.28
N ALA A 228 1.96 -8.45 32.44
CA ALA A 228 2.61 -8.28 33.73
C ALA A 228 3.74 -9.31 33.83
N LEU A 229 4.98 -8.82 33.81
CA LEU A 229 6.16 -9.62 34.13
C LEU A 229 6.01 -10.10 35.58
N SER A 230 5.85 -11.41 35.76
CA SER A 230 6.06 -12.12 37.03
C SER A 230 7.44 -12.74 37.03
#